data_AF-A0A6P1KX56-F1
#
_entry.id   AF-A0A6P1KX56-F1
#
_cell.length_a   1.000
_cell.length_b   1.000
_cell.length_c   1.000
_cell.angle_alpha   90.00
_cell.angle_beta   90.00
_cell.angle_gamma   90.00
#
_symmetry.space_group_name_H-M   'P 1'
#
loop_
_entity.id
_entity.type
_entity.pdbx_description
1 polymer ?
#
loop_
_entity_poly.entity_id
_entity_poly.type
_entity_poly.pdbx_seq_one_letter_code
_entity_poly.pdbx_strand_id
1 'polypeptide(L)'
;MGQWIDFQQTVNQRLLREDLDKEQTKVRNMNTKGHALVRGIAGSGKSLVLRNRVEKIIDDFDNILILSYNRFMSGWLKSKLREKGISRQVTCNTFQSWAYRNLNYDYKFDKNDELRAQIIDFAKNSDLKYQAILVDEAQDFYDEWFRALLEILDDDTKSLFFVYDNTQSVYGQSHRRKQDWTWRKLGIDVVGRSRELCGFVRSSKKQAIAKSFSQ
;
A
#
# COMPACT_ATOMS: atom_id res chain seq x y z
N MET A 1 -17.33 -30.31 -11.65
CA MET A 1 -15.86 -30.04 -11.77
C MET A 1 -15.65 -28.56 -11.57
N GLY A 2 -15.23 -28.14 -10.37
CA GLY A 2 -15.00 -26.72 -10.08
C GLY A 2 -13.82 -26.20 -10.90
N GLN A 3 -14.03 -25.13 -11.66
CA GLN A 3 -12.95 -24.39 -12.29
C GLN A 3 -12.03 -23.85 -11.20
N TRP A 4 -10.87 -24.50 -11.01
CA TRP A 4 -9.79 -23.93 -10.23
C TRP A 4 -9.28 -22.69 -10.95
N ILE A 5 -9.52 -21.52 -10.36
CA ILE A 5 -8.89 -20.28 -10.82
C ILE A 5 -7.40 -20.40 -10.52
N ASP A 6 -6.58 -20.51 -11.56
CA ASP A 6 -5.13 -20.42 -11.41
C ASP A 6 -4.79 -19.01 -10.91
N PHE A 7 -4.55 -18.94 -9.60
CA PHE A 7 -4.24 -17.69 -8.90
C PHE A 7 -2.95 -17.07 -9.44
N GLN A 8 -1.96 -17.87 -9.85
CA GLN A 8 -0.69 -17.38 -10.40
C GLN A 8 -0.91 -16.71 -11.76
N GLN A 9 -1.68 -17.35 -12.66
CA GLN A 9 -2.07 -16.74 -13.94
C GLN A 9 -2.90 -15.47 -13.76
N THR A 10 -3.87 -15.48 -12.86
CA THR A 10 -4.76 -14.34 -12.62
C THR A 10 -4.00 -13.15 -12.04
N VAL A 11 -3.04 -13.42 -11.15
CA VAL A 11 -2.13 -12.43 -10.59
C VAL A 11 -1.23 -11.87 -11.69
N ASN A 12 -0.58 -12.69 -12.51
CA ASN A 12 0.26 -12.22 -13.62
C ASN A 12 -0.53 -11.34 -14.63
N GLN A 13 -1.76 -11.72 -14.98
CA GLN A 13 -2.61 -10.89 -15.85
C GLN A 13 -3.04 -9.55 -15.24
N ARG A 14 -3.13 -9.46 -13.91
CA ARG A 14 -3.39 -8.18 -13.20
C ARG A 14 -2.15 -7.29 -13.19
N LEU A 15 -0.97 -7.87 -13.12
CA LEU A 15 0.32 -7.19 -13.00
C LEU A 15 0.92 -6.71 -14.33
N LEU A 16 0.47 -7.28 -15.45
CA LEU A 16 0.85 -6.86 -16.81
C LEU A 16 0.08 -5.60 -17.29
N ARG A 17 -0.83 -5.05 -16.47
CA ARG A 17 -1.59 -3.84 -16.83
C ARG A 17 -0.85 -2.60 -16.35
N GLU A 18 -0.50 -1.71 -17.27
CA GLU A 18 0.32 -0.54 -16.96
C GLU A 18 -0.46 0.77 -16.90
N ASP A 19 -1.62 0.84 -17.57
CA ASP A 19 -2.42 2.07 -17.68
C ASP A 19 -3.44 2.21 -16.54
N LEU A 20 -3.53 3.43 -16.00
CA LEU A 20 -4.55 3.82 -15.04
C LEU A 20 -5.79 4.35 -15.77
N ASP A 21 -6.99 4.00 -15.27
CA ASP A 21 -8.20 4.70 -15.67
C ASP A 21 -8.29 6.12 -15.06
N LYS A 22 -9.37 6.86 -15.38
CA LYS A 22 -9.56 8.23 -14.89
C LYS A 22 -9.63 8.32 -13.36
N GLU A 23 -10.30 7.38 -12.71
CA GLU A 23 -10.45 7.39 -11.25
C GLU A 23 -9.14 7.01 -10.57
N GLN A 24 -8.47 5.99 -11.08
CA GLN A 24 -7.14 5.58 -10.63
C GLN A 24 -6.10 6.69 -10.81
N THR A 25 -6.17 7.44 -11.92
CA THR A 25 -5.30 8.60 -12.17
C THR A 25 -5.57 9.74 -11.18
N LYS A 26 -6.85 10.04 -10.88
CA LYS A 26 -7.20 11.02 -9.84
C LYS A 26 -6.62 10.63 -8.49
N VAL A 27 -6.75 9.35 -8.12
CA VAL A 27 -6.22 8.83 -6.86
C VAL A 27 -4.69 8.89 -6.81
N ARG A 28 -4.00 8.48 -7.88
CA ARG A 28 -2.55 8.67 -8.02
C ARG A 28 -2.15 10.11 -7.74
N ASN A 29 -2.93 11.06 -8.27
CA ASN A 29 -2.66 12.49 -8.22
C ASN A 29 -3.15 13.20 -6.94
N MET A 30 -3.69 12.48 -5.94
CA MET A 30 -3.98 13.07 -4.62
C MET A 30 -2.73 13.73 -4.03
N ASN A 31 -2.93 14.72 -3.15
CA ASN A 31 -1.86 15.45 -2.47
C ASN A 31 -0.75 14.49 -1.99
N THR A 32 0.51 14.82 -2.30
CA THR A 32 1.67 13.99 -1.99
C THR A 32 2.06 14.09 -0.53
N LYS A 33 1.71 15.19 0.16
CA LYS A 33 1.95 15.38 1.59
C LYS A 33 0.76 14.99 2.48
N GLY A 34 1.08 14.60 3.71
CA GLY A 34 0.14 14.14 4.72
C GLY A 34 -0.49 12.78 4.42
N HIS A 35 -1.43 12.35 5.26
CA HIS A 35 -1.97 10.98 5.17
C HIS A 35 -3.10 10.86 4.13
N ALA A 36 -3.07 9.79 3.34
CA ALA A 36 -4.08 9.48 2.35
C ALA A 36 -4.39 7.98 2.31
N LEU A 37 -5.68 7.65 2.19
CA LEU A 37 -6.18 6.28 2.17
C LEU A 37 -6.99 6.01 0.90
N VAL A 38 -6.68 4.90 0.25
CA VAL A 38 -7.46 4.41 -0.89
C VAL A 38 -8.09 3.08 -0.54
N ARG A 39 -9.40 3.00 -0.63
CA ARG A 39 -10.15 1.76 -0.43
C ARG A 39 -10.53 1.17 -1.78
N GLY A 40 -10.65 -0.15 -1.85
CA GLY A 40 -11.23 -0.80 -3.02
C GLY A 40 -11.24 -2.30 -2.90
N ILE A 41 -12.08 -2.97 -3.67
CA ILE A 41 -12.20 -4.43 -3.66
C ILE A 41 -11.03 -5.12 -4.39
N ALA A 42 -10.96 -6.45 -4.30
CA ALA A 42 -9.99 -7.22 -5.06
C ALA A 42 -10.12 -6.96 -6.57
N GLY A 43 -8.99 -6.68 -7.24
CA GLY A 43 -8.98 -6.41 -8.68
C GLY A 43 -9.30 -4.98 -9.11
N SER A 44 -9.45 -4.03 -8.17
CA SER A 44 -9.67 -2.61 -8.49
C SER A 44 -8.41 -1.82 -8.88
N GLY A 45 -7.24 -2.47 -8.85
CA GLY A 45 -5.96 -1.86 -9.26
C GLY A 45 -5.25 -1.05 -8.17
N LYS A 46 -5.56 -1.29 -6.89
CA LYS A 46 -4.90 -0.64 -5.73
C LYS A 46 -3.36 -0.64 -5.81
N SER A 47 -2.75 -1.82 -5.96
CA SER A 47 -1.28 -1.96 -6.06
C SER A 47 -0.71 -1.25 -7.29
N LEU A 48 -1.46 -1.20 -8.40
CA LEU A 48 -1.06 -0.46 -9.60
C LEU A 48 -1.08 1.05 -9.35
N VAL A 49 -2.10 1.57 -8.66
CA VAL A 49 -2.17 2.98 -8.25
C VAL A 49 -1.03 3.32 -7.30
N LEU A 50 -0.75 2.46 -6.32
CA LEU A 50 0.37 2.62 -5.38
C LEU A 50 1.71 2.68 -6.13
N ARG A 51 1.98 1.74 -7.05
CA ARG A 51 3.18 1.75 -7.92
C ARG A 51 3.31 3.06 -8.70
N ASN A 52 2.25 3.45 -9.41
CA ASN A 52 2.24 4.68 -10.20
C ASN A 52 2.40 5.94 -9.34
N ARG A 53 2.02 5.88 -8.06
CA ARG A 53 2.22 6.99 -7.14
C ARG A 53 3.69 7.18 -6.78
N VAL A 54 4.49 6.11 -6.73
CA VAL A 54 5.95 6.21 -6.54
C VAL A 54 6.55 7.10 -7.63
N GLU A 55 6.17 6.88 -8.89
CA GLU A 55 6.63 7.69 -10.02
C GLU A 55 6.25 9.16 -9.92
N LYS A 56 5.17 9.50 -9.19
CA LYS A 56 4.75 10.89 -8.98
C LYS A 56 5.58 11.59 -7.91
N ILE A 57 6.06 10.86 -6.92
CA ILE A 57 6.71 11.44 -5.73
C ILE A 57 8.23 11.31 -5.75
N ILE A 58 8.77 10.53 -6.69
CA ILE A 58 10.21 10.22 -6.77
C ILE A 58 11.08 11.44 -7.08
N ASP A 59 10.51 12.46 -7.73
CA ASP A 59 11.23 13.70 -8.01
C ASP A 59 11.18 14.68 -6.82
N ASP A 60 10.23 14.48 -5.89
CA ASP A 60 10.01 15.35 -4.72
C ASP A 60 10.67 14.78 -3.45
N PHE A 61 10.95 13.48 -3.39
CA PHE A 61 11.42 12.76 -2.20
C PHE A 61 12.56 11.78 -2.51
N ASP A 62 13.66 11.87 -1.76
CA ASP A 62 14.87 11.05 -1.85
C ASP A 62 14.84 9.78 -1.00
N ASN A 63 13.99 9.72 0.04
CA ASN A 63 13.87 8.55 0.91
C ASN A 63 12.43 8.04 1.04
N ILE A 64 12.10 7.05 0.20
CA ILE A 64 10.75 6.49 0.09
C ILE A 64 10.75 5.04 0.57
N LEU A 65 9.82 4.72 1.47
CA LEU A 65 9.58 3.36 1.94
C LEU A 65 8.28 2.81 1.34
N ILE A 66 8.34 1.60 0.77
CA ILE A 66 7.18 0.86 0.30
C ILE A 66 7.09 -0.46 1.07
N LEU A 67 5.97 -0.67 1.76
CA LEU A 67 5.73 -1.88 2.54
C LEU A 67 4.54 -2.64 1.99
N SER A 68 4.65 -3.96 1.95
CA SER A 68 3.53 -4.86 1.71
C SER A 68 3.48 -5.95 2.78
N TYR A 69 2.38 -6.69 2.86
CA TYR A 69 2.33 -7.90 3.69
C TYR A 69 2.97 -9.10 2.97
N ASN A 70 2.68 -9.27 1.68
CA ASN A 70 3.13 -10.42 0.89
C ASN A 70 4.47 -10.15 0.17
N ARG A 71 5.41 -11.12 0.26
CA ARG A 71 6.71 -11.11 -0.44
C ARG A 71 6.58 -10.98 -1.96
N PHE A 72 5.56 -11.60 -2.53
CA PHE A 72 5.32 -11.55 -3.97
C PHE A 72 5.07 -10.11 -4.46
N MET A 73 4.24 -9.35 -3.73
CA MET A 73 3.93 -7.96 -4.10
C MET A 73 5.16 -7.05 -3.99
N SER A 74 5.94 -7.22 -2.92
CA SER A 74 7.24 -6.55 -2.78
C SER A 74 8.18 -6.88 -3.95
N GLY A 75 8.26 -8.15 -4.37
CA GLY A 75 9.09 -8.57 -5.49
C GLY A 75 8.65 -7.97 -6.82
N TRP A 76 7.34 -7.97 -7.08
CA TRP A 76 6.77 -7.36 -8.29
C TRP A 76 7.02 -5.85 -8.34
N LEU A 77 6.75 -5.11 -7.25
CA LEU A 77 6.99 -3.67 -7.16
C LEU A 77 8.48 -3.35 -7.42
N LYS A 78 9.40 -4.09 -6.79
CA LYS A 78 10.84 -3.94 -7.05
C LYS A 78 11.20 -4.15 -8.51
N SER A 79 10.66 -5.19 -9.15
CA SER A 79 10.96 -5.46 -10.56
C SER A 79 10.53 -4.27 -11.43
N LYS A 80 9.29 -3.80 -11.22
CA LYS A 80 8.72 -2.71 -12.01
C LYS A 80 9.41 -1.37 -11.78
N LEU A 81 9.84 -1.06 -10.56
CA LEU A 81 10.62 0.14 -10.29
C LEU A 81 12.01 0.06 -10.94
N ARG A 82 12.67 -1.10 -10.86
CA ARG A 82 13.98 -1.33 -11.50
C ARG A 82 13.92 -1.24 -13.03
N GLU A 83 12.86 -1.75 -13.66
CA GLU A 83 12.61 -1.61 -15.09
C GLU A 83 12.54 -0.12 -15.52
N LYS A 84 12.13 0.77 -14.62
CA LYS A 84 12.10 2.22 -14.83
C LYS A 84 13.36 2.96 -14.34
N GLY A 85 14.39 2.24 -13.91
CA GLY A 85 15.62 2.83 -13.37
C GLY A 85 15.47 3.40 -11.94
N ILE A 86 14.31 3.25 -11.31
CA ILE A 86 14.03 3.74 -9.94
C ILE A 86 14.50 2.67 -8.95
N SER A 87 15.59 2.94 -8.21
CA SER A 87 16.16 1.94 -7.29
C SER A 87 16.86 2.49 -6.05
N ARG A 88 17.61 3.58 -6.15
CA ARG A 88 18.44 4.08 -5.03
C ARG A 88 17.65 4.78 -3.92
N GLN A 89 16.60 5.49 -4.28
CA GLN A 89 15.79 6.31 -3.36
C GLN A 89 14.64 5.52 -2.71
N VAL A 90 14.37 4.31 -3.20
CA VAL A 90 13.17 3.54 -2.82
C VAL A 90 13.55 2.23 -2.14
N THR A 91 13.21 2.11 -0.86
CA THR A 91 13.22 0.84 -0.15
C THR A 91 11.86 0.17 -0.30
N CYS A 92 11.82 -1.06 -0.83
CA CYS A 92 10.58 -1.83 -0.96
C CYS A 92 10.71 -3.17 -0.24
N ASN A 93 9.83 -3.55 0.67
CA ASN A 93 9.95 -4.80 1.43
C ASN A 93 8.62 -5.25 2.04
N THR A 94 8.56 -6.47 2.56
CA THR A 94 7.50 -6.79 3.50
C THR A 94 7.75 -6.07 4.83
N PHE A 95 6.69 -5.75 5.58
CA PHE A 95 6.84 -5.09 6.87
C PHE A 95 7.82 -5.82 7.79
N GLN A 96 7.61 -7.13 8.01
CA GLN A 96 8.46 -7.89 8.93
C GLN A 96 9.91 -7.93 8.47
N SER A 97 10.17 -8.07 7.17
CA SER A 97 11.55 -8.10 6.64
C SER A 97 12.24 -6.74 6.77
N TRP A 98 11.50 -5.65 6.63
CA TRP A 98 12.03 -4.30 6.87
C TRP A 98 12.25 -4.07 8.37
N ALA A 99 11.28 -4.37 9.22
CA ALA A 99 11.36 -4.16 10.66
C ALA A 99 12.48 -5.01 11.29
N TYR A 100 12.66 -6.27 10.86
CA TYR A 100 13.76 -7.11 11.33
C TYR A 100 15.14 -6.52 11.01
N ARG A 101 15.30 -5.91 9.84
CA ARG A 101 16.58 -5.36 9.40
C ARG A 101 16.88 -3.96 9.96
N ASN A 102 15.86 -3.21 10.36
CA ASN A 102 16.01 -1.79 10.71
C ASN A 102 15.57 -1.44 12.13
N LEU A 103 14.72 -2.26 12.77
CA LEU A 103 14.09 -1.95 14.07
C LEU A 103 14.20 -3.08 15.09
N ASN A 104 15.18 -3.98 14.96
CA ASN A 104 15.37 -5.14 15.86
C ASN A 104 14.11 -5.99 16.07
N TYR A 105 13.18 -5.96 15.12
CA TYR A 105 11.88 -6.62 15.24
C TYR A 105 11.99 -8.10 14.90
N ASP A 106 11.57 -8.98 15.80
CA ASP A 106 11.57 -10.42 15.56
C ASP A 106 10.16 -10.95 15.28
N TYR A 107 10.04 -12.03 14.51
CA TYR A 107 8.75 -12.64 14.18
C TYR A 107 7.94 -13.07 15.42
N LYS A 108 8.59 -13.32 16.57
CA LYS A 108 7.90 -13.62 17.83
C LYS A 108 7.02 -12.47 18.33
N PHE A 109 7.27 -11.25 17.89
CA PHE A 109 6.49 -10.06 18.26
C PHE A 109 5.07 -10.13 17.67
N ASP A 110 4.88 -10.82 16.54
CA ASP A 110 3.55 -10.96 15.92
C ASP A 110 2.58 -11.75 16.82
N LYS A 111 3.11 -12.57 17.74
CA LYS A 111 2.33 -13.48 18.59
C LYS A 111 1.61 -12.80 19.76
N ASN A 112 2.03 -11.60 20.16
CA ASN A 112 1.49 -10.90 21.32
C ASN A 112 1.45 -9.40 21.04
N ASP A 113 0.30 -8.77 21.25
CA ASP A 113 0.09 -7.33 21.08
C ASP A 113 1.04 -6.48 21.93
N GLU A 114 1.35 -6.90 23.16
CA GLU A 114 2.29 -6.21 24.05
C GLU A 114 3.73 -6.26 23.52
N LEU A 115 4.15 -7.42 22.99
CA LEU A 115 5.46 -7.53 22.35
C LEU A 115 5.48 -6.66 21.09
N ARG A 116 4.43 -6.73 20.27
CA ARG A 116 4.30 -5.92 19.06
C ARG A 116 4.42 -4.44 19.36
N ALA A 117 3.84 -3.96 20.45
CA ALA A 117 3.88 -2.54 20.84
C ALA A 117 5.31 -2.01 21.04
N GLN A 118 6.27 -2.86 21.40
CA GLN A 118 7.69 -2.47 21.58
C GLN A 118 8.32 -1.92 20.29
N ILE A 119 7.80 -2.27 19.10
CA ILE A 119 8.29 -1.73 17.83
C ILE A 119 8.14 -0.19 17.77
N ILE A 120 7.18 0.37 18.51
CA ILE A 120 6.97 1.82 18.58
C ILE A 120 8.19 2.48 19.24
N ASP A 121 8.68 1.91 20.34
CA ASP A 121 9.85 2.45 21.04
C ASP A 121 11.14 2.21 20.24
N PHE A 122 11.26 1.07 19.54
CA PHE A 122 12.39 0.86 18.63
C PHE A 122 12.40 1.86 17.49
N ALA A 123 11.23 2.19 16.93
CA ALA A 123 11.08 3.20 15.90
C ALA A 123 11.45 4.60 16.40
N LYS A 124 10.94 5.00 17.57
CA LYS A 124 11.26 6.28 18.22
C LYS A 124 12.75 6.47 18.48
N ASN A 125 13.44 5.40 18.89
CA ASN A 125 14.86 5.45 19.24
C ASN A 125 15.77 5.15 18.03
N SER A 126 15.22 5.05 16.82
CA SER A 126 15.99 4.85 15.59
C SER A 126 16.27 6.18 14.90
N ASP A 127 17.35 6.23 14.11
CA ASP A 127 17.65 7.39 13.25
C ASP A 127 16.89 7.34 11.90
N LEU A 128 15.90 6.46 11.77
CA LEU A 128 15.15 6.29 10.53
C LEU A 128 14.18 7.47 10.34
N LYS A 129 14.31 8.15 9.20
CA LYS A 129 13.34 9.15 8.74
C LYS A 129 13.06 8.99 7.25
N TYR A 130 11.81 8.68 6.92
CA TYR A 130 11.34 8.53 5.54
C TYR A 130 10.45 9.71 5.14
N GLN A 131 10.78 10.32 3.99
CA GLN A 131 10.00 11.42 3.43
C GLN A 131 8.66 10.95 2.87
N ALA A 132 8.53 9.68 2.49
CA ALA A 132 7.24 9.09 2.17
C ALA A 132 7.19 7.60 2.51
N ILE A 133 6.05 7.17 3.03
CA ILE A 133 5.75 5.76 3.31
C ILE A 133 4.50 5.36 2.53
N LEU A 134 4.61 4.27 1.75
CA LEU A 134 3.52 3.68 0.99
C LEU A 134 3.23 2.27 1.50
N VAL A 135 1.96 1.96 1.79
CA VAL A 135 1.58 0.64 2.32
C VAL A 135 0.56 -0.04 1.42
N ASP A 136 0.91 -1.23 0.91
CA ASP A 136 0.01 -2.13 0.21
C ASP A 136 -0.59 -3.18 1.15
N GLU A 137 -1.82 -3.61 0.88
CA GLU A 137 -2.59 -4.54 1.70
C GLU A 137 -2.68 -4.11 3.19
N ALA A 138 -3.00 -2.82 3.42
CA ALA A 138 -3.02 -2.21 4.75
C ALA A 138 -4.02 -2.88 5.73
N GLN A 139 -4.98 -3.65 5.24
CA GLN A 139 -5.89 -4.44 6.07
C GLN A 139 -5.20 -5.52 6.90
N ASP A 140 -4.04 -6.00 6.44
CA ASP A 140 -3.29 -7.07 7.10
C ASP A 140 -2.29 -6.53 8.14
N PHE A 141 -2.01 -5.23 8.13
CA PHE A 141 -1.10 -4.59 9.08
C PHE A 141 -1.73 -4.43 10.45
N TYR A 142 -0.96 -4.66 11.52
CA TYR A 142 -1.39 -4.35 12.90
C TYR A 142 -1.37 -2.85 13.18
N ASP A 143 -2.07 -2.42 14.23
CA ASP A 143 -2.13 -1.00 14.62
C ASP A 143 -0.79 -0.49 15.17
N GLU A 144 -0.06 -1.34 15.89
CA GLU A 144 1.27 -1.03 16.43
C GLU A 144 2.27 -0.75 15.32
N TRP A 145 2.15 -1.46 14.19
CA TRP A 145 2.99 -1.24 13.02
C TRP A 145 2.75 0.15 12.43
N PHE A 146 1.48 0.56 12.27
CA PHE A 146 1.17 1.91 11.82
C PHE A 146 1.71 2.99 12.77
N ARG A 147 1.60 2.79 14.08
CA ARG A 147 2.17 3.72 15.06
C ARG A 147 3.67 3.84 14.90
N ALA A 148 4.40 2.73 14.77
CA ALA A 148 5.84 2.76 14.52
C ALA A 148 6.20 3.45 13.19
N LEU A 149 5.40 3.27 12.13
CA LEU A 149 5.62 3.97 10.87
C LEU A 149 5.46 5.49 11.01
N LEU A 150 4.58 5.97 11.90
CA LEU A 150 4.43 7.41 12.12
C LEU A 150 5.65 8.02 12.83
N GLU A 151 6.34 7.28 13.69
CA GLU A 151 7.53 7.78 14.41
C GLU A 151 8.71 8.03 13.47
N ILE A 152 8.83 7.20 12.43
CA ILE A 152 9.89 7.29 11.41
C ILE A 152 9.45 8.06 10.16
N LEU A 153 8.23 8.61 10.16
CA LEU A 153 7.76 9.47 9.08
C LEU A 153 8.36 10.87 9.29
N ASP A 154 8.73 11.50 8.18
CA ASP A 154 9.19 12.88 8.17
C ASP A 154 8.05 13.84 8.56
N ASP A 155 8.33 14.75 9.49
CA ASP A 155 7.34 15.66 10.07
C ASP A 155 6.96 16.83 9.14
N ASP A 156 7.81 17.16 8.16
CA ASP A 156 7.56 18.21 7.17
C ASP A 156 6.71 17.71 6.01
N THR A 157 6.86 16.44 5.64
CA THR A 157 6.06 15.83 4.56
C THR A 157 4.79 15.16 5.09
N LYS A 158 4.89 14.45 6.22
CA LYS A 158 3.88 13.52 6.75
C LYS A 158 3.29 12.60 5.67
N SER A 159 4.05 12.28 4.63
CA SER A 159 3.53 11.58 3.44
C SER A 159 3.32 10.10 3.70
N LEU A 160 2.12 9.72 4.19
CA LEU A 160 1.69 8.34 4.34
C LEU A 160 0.56 8.04 3.35
N PHE A 161 0.80 7.16 2.39
CA PHE A 161 -0.23 6.73 1.45
C PHE A 161 -0.45 5.22 1.57
N PHE A 162 -1.68 4.79 1.80
CA PHE A 162 -1.94 3.37 1.96
C PHE A 162 -3.21 2.94 1.23
N VAL A 163 -3.18 1.71 0.75
CA VAL A 163 -4.30 1.09 0.04
C VAL A 163 -4.87 -0.04 0.88
N TYR A 164 -6.20 -0.12 0.94
CA TYR A 164 -6.93 -0.98 1.86
C TYR A 164 -8.00 -1.76 1.11
N ASP A 165 -8.05 -3.08 1.30
CA ASP A 165 -9.09 -3.93 0.75
C ASP A 165 -10.24 -4.13 1.74
N ASN A 166 -11.37 -3.48 1.47
CA ASN A 166 -12.56 -3.59 2.31
C ASN A 166 -13.10 -5.04 2.35
N THR A 167 -13.01 -5.78 1.24
CA THR A 167 -13.59 -7.14 1.14
C THR A 167 -12.73 -8.20 1.83
N GLN A 168 -11.42 -8.01 1.88
CA GLN A 168 -10.51 -8.92 2.58
C GLN A 168 -10.37 -8.59 4.08
N SER A 169 -10.83 -7.41 4.51
CA SER A 169 -10.80 -6.99 5.93
C SER A 169 -11.57 -7.94 6.87
N VAL A 170 -12.47 -8.78 6.35
CA VAL A 170 -13.20 -9.81 7.12
C VAL A 170 -12.24 -10.85 7.72
N TYR A 171 -11.11 -11.11 7.07
CA TYR A 171 -10.08 -12.07 7.50
C TYR A 171 -8.90 -11.40 8.22
N GLY A 172 -8.77 -10.08 8.14
CA GLY A 172 -7.66 -9.31 8.73
C GLY A 172 -7.93 -8.89 10.18
N GLN A 173 -7.57 -7.64 10.49
CA GLN A 173 -7.63 -7.07 11.84
C GLN A 173 -9.09 -6.83 12.31
N SER A 174 -9.68 -7.85 12.94
CA SER A 174 -11.10 -7.88 13.31
C SER A 174 -11.57 -6.70 14.16
N HIS A 175 -10.71 -6.17 15.03
CA HIS A 175 -11.04 -5.03 15.91
C HIS A 175 -11.31 -3.74 15.14
N ARG A 176 -10.78 -3.59 13.92
CA ARG A 176 -11.01 -2.41 13.07
C ARG A 176 -12.44 -2.30 12.55
N ARG A 177 -13.25 -3.34 12.75
CA ARG A 177 -14.70 -3.35 12.44
C ARG A 177 -15.56 -2.79 13.56
N LYS A 178 -14.99 -2.60 14.76
CA LYS A 178 -15.72 -2.00 15.89
C LYS A 178 -16.01 -0.54 15.57
N GLN A 179 -17.24 -0.10 15.87
CA GLN A 179 -17.71 1.25 15.51
C GLN A 179 -16.86 2.38 16.13
N ASP A 180 -16.21 2.10 17.25
CA ASP A 180 -15.37 3.06 17.94
C ASP A 180 -13.95 3.13 17.35
N TRP A 181 -13.53 2.21 16.49
CA TRP A 181 -12.20 2.23 15.89
C TRP A 181 -12.13 3.20 14.70
N THR A 182 -11.06 4.02 14.64
CA THR A 182 -10.80 4.92 13.51
C THR A 182 -9.30 5.09 13.27
N TRP A 183 -8.91 5.38 12.03
CA TRP A 183 -7.53 5.78 11.69
C TRP A 183 -7.03 6.98 12.51
N ARG A 184 -7.94 7.91 12.85
CA ARG A 184 -7.62 9.08 13.68
C ARG A 184 -7.16 8.68 15.08
N LYS A 185 -7.71 7.62 15.69
CA LYS A 185 -7.24 7.10 16.99
C LYS A 185 -5.81 6.54 16.94
N LEU A 186 -5.29 6.25 15.76
CA LEU A 186 -3.89 5.87 15.55
C LEU A 186 -2.98 7.06 15.23
N GLY A 187 -3.50 8.29 15.21
CA GLY A 187 -2.77 9.47 14.75
C GLY A 187 -2.83 9.69 13.23
N ILE A 188 -3.57 8.86 12.49
CA ILE A 188 -3.64 8.93 11.04
C ILE A 188 -4.87 9.74 10.59
N ASP A 189 -4.65 11.02 10.28
CA ASP A 189 -5.71 11.88 9.73
C ASP A 189 -5.92 11.77 8.21
N VAL A 190 -6.91 10.96 7.80
CA VAL A 190 -7.32 10.79 6.40
C VAL A 190 -8.61 11.54 6.04
N VAL A 191 -9.11 12.42 6.91
CA VAL A 191 -10.35 13.16 6.63
C VAL A 191 -10.19 14.03 5.38
N GLY A 192 -11.16 13.95 4.46
CA GLY A 192 -11.09 14.60 3.14
C GLY A 192 -10.05 14.01 2.17
N ARG A 193 -9.25 13.02 2.62
CA ARG A 193 -8.17 12.36 1.87
C ARG A 193 -8.34 10.85 1.81
N SER A 194 -9.58 10.40 1.88
CA SER A 194 -9.96 9.02 1.62
C SER A 194 -10.74 8.93 0.30
N ARG A 195 -10.38 7.97 -0.56
CA ARG A 195 -11.05 7.70 -1.84
C ARG A 195 -11.36 6.22 -1.97
N GLU A 196 -12.41 5.90 -2.72
CA GLU A 196 -12.79 4.52 -3.03
C GLU A 196 -12.66 4.24 -4.53
N LEU A 197 -12.06 3.10 -4.87
CA LEU A 197 -11.92 2.60 -6.23
C LEU A 197 -13.00 1.54 -6.48
N CYS A 198 -14.11 1.95 -7.11
CA CYS A 198 -15.28 1.09 -7.37
C CYS A 198 -15.25 0.36 -8.72
N GLY A 199 -14.17 0.46 -9.51
CA GLY A 199 -14.05 -0.17 -10.82
C GLY A 199 -13.08 -1.36 -10.83
N PHE A 200 -13.44 -2.44 -11.52
CA PHE A 200 -12.42 -3.38 -11.99
C PHE A 200 -11.58 -2.70 -13.06
N VAL A 201 -10.27 -2.96 -13.07
CA VAL A 201 -9.39 -2.45 -14.13
C VAL A 201 -10.00 -2.85 -15.50
N ARG A 202 -10.43 -1.90 -16.32
CA ARG A 202 -10.97 -2.16 -17.66
C ARG A 202 -9.84 -2.03 -18.68
N SER A 203 -9.65 -3.04 -19.53
CA SER A 203 -8.63 -2.97 -20.59
C SER A 203 -9.04 -1.98 -21.68
N SER A 204 -8.08 -1.22 -22.21
CA SER A 204 -8.21 -0.43 -23.43
C SER A 204 -8.62 -1.28 -24.64
N LYS A 205 -8.30 -2.59 -24.65
CA LYS A 205 -8.80 -3.55 -25.66
C LYS A 205 -10.33 -3.68 -25.69
N LYS A 206 -11.04 -3.51 -24.56
CA LYS A 206 -12.52 -3.51 -24.56
C LYS A 206 -13.13 -2.18 -25.02
N GLN A 207 -12.40 -1.06 -24.98
CA GLN A 207 -12.86 0.18 -25.61
C GLN A 207 -12.78 0.10 -27.14
N ALA A 208 -11.81 -0.63 -27.70
CA ALA A 208 -11.73 -0.88 -29.13
C ALA A 208 -12.89 -1.77 -29.63
N ILE A 209 -13.22 -2.84 -28.88
CA ILE A 209 -14.29 -3.76 -29.26
C ILE A 209 -15.69 -3.12 -29.05
N ALA A 210 -15.90 -2.31 -28.02
CA ALA A 210 -17.19 -1.64 -27.82
C ALA A 210 -17.48 -0.56 -28.89
N LYS A 211 -16.44 0.04 -29.48
CA LYS A 211 -16.58 0.99 -30.61
C LYS A 211 -16.76 0.32 -31.98
N SER A 212 -16.39 -0.96 -32.13
CA SER A 212 -16.58 -1.71 -33.39
C SER A 212 -17.96 -2.36 -33.52
N PHE A 213 -18.80 -2.32 -32.48
CA PHE A 213 -20.20 -2.79 -32.51
C PHE A 213 -21.22 -1.63 -32.53
N SER A 214 -20.76 -0.40 -32.76
CA SER A 214 -21.61 0.80 -32.86
C SER A 214 -21.44 1.54 -34.20
N GLN A 215 -21.00 0.83 -35.24
CA GLN A 215 -21.15 1.22 -36.65
C GLN A 215 -21.86 0.08 -37.40
#